data_AF-A0A929IKJ4-F1
#
_entry.id   AF-A0A929IKJ4-F1
#
_cell.length_a   1.000
_cell.length_b   1.000
_cell.length_c   1.000
_cell.angle_alpha   90.00
_cell.angle_beta   90.00
_cell.angle_gamma   90.00
#
_symmetry.space_group_name_H-M   'P 1'
#
loop_
_entity.id
_entity.type
_entity.pdbx_description
1 polymer ?
#
loop_
_entity_poly.entity_id
_entity_poly.type
_entity_poly.pdbx_seq_one_letter_code
_entity_poly.pdbx_strand_id
1 'polypeptide(L)'
;MSDAARAEKTRPPFSAVRIDDDIFAAMRRENLARWPTGAEVDIDEAVAYHRAMPAHKNLSAVMRKADSEGRCLTQPRGGFGTLELQLELMRQLDRDGMADVVPTTTDSYTRNEQWEKARTGIEESEKAGRSMLNGFPMVNYGPGVARKLIDSIDKPTIVLSGTSMPKLTCEVGFAAGFTGYLGSGLAYTTSYTKNLSIEDGIRNYQYLDRLAALYQERGVTLHRRQPGFLTGTNIPPCIAIITCIVDALLAAGQG
;
A
#
# COMPACT_ATOMS: atom_id res chain seq x y z
N MET A 1 -8.16 -21.04 -22.36
CA MET A 1 -7.02 -21.61 -21.61
C MET A 1 -7.54 -22.07 -20.26
N SER A 2 -7.11 -23.23 -19.76
CA SER A 2 -7.47 -23.68 -18.41
C SER A 2 -6.84 -22.75 -17.36
N ASP A 3 -7.46 -22.65 -16.17
CA ASP A 3 -6.92 -21.84 -15.06
C ASP A 3 -5.50 -22.26 -14.66
N ALA A 4 -5.15 -23.54 -14.82
CA ALA A 4 -3.80 -24.06 -14.58
C ALA A 4 -2.77 -23.51 -15.58
N ALA A 5 -3.09 -23.49 -16.88
CA ALA A 5 -2.19 -22.95 -17.91
C ALA A 5 -2.05 -21.42 -17.84
N ARG A 6 -3.01 -20.75 -17.19
CA ARG A 6 -3.00 -19.31 -16.94
C ARG A 6 -2.14 -18.98 -15.71
N ALA A 7 -2.31 -19.76 -14.63
CA ALA A 7 -1.50 -19.64 -13.41
C ALA A 7 0.00 -19.91 -13.63
N GLU A 8 0.36 -20.78 -14.58
CA GLU A 8 1.75 -21.09 -14.92
C GLU A 8 2.45 -19.91 -15.62
N LYS A 9 1.72 -19.08 -16.37
CA LYS A 9 2.29 -17.89 -17.05
C LYS A 9 2.48 -16.68 -16.12
N THR A 10 1.72 -16.58 -15.03
CA THR A 10 1.79 -15.45 -14.08
C THR A 10 2.63 -15.75 -12.83
N ARG A 11 3.29 -16.91 -12.78
CA ARG A 11 4.20 -17.32 -11.71
C ARG A 11 5.60 -17.65 -12.26
N PRO A 12 6.41 -16.64 -12.63
CA PRO A 12 7.77 -16.86 -13.13
C PRO A 12 8.66 -17.57 -12.08
N PRO A 13 9.80 -18.16 -12.48
CA PRO A 13 10.78 -18.72 -11.54
C PRO A 13 11.14 -17.73 -10.43
N PHE A 14 11.31 -18.23 -9.20
CA PHE A 14 11.64 -17.36 -8.07
C PHE A 14 13.03 -16.77 -8.27
N SER A 15 13.10 -15.45 -8.38
CA SER A 15 14.37 -14.73 -8.56
C SER A 15 14.21 -13.28 -8.13
N ALA A 16 15.33 -12.58 -7.93
CA ALA A 16 15.35 -11.13 -7.70
C ALA A 16 15.24 -10.32 -9.01
N VAL A 17 15.14 -10.98 -10.17
CA VAL A 17 15.09 -10.31 -11.48
C VAL A 17 13.79 -9.54 -11.63
N ARG A 18 13.86 -8.38 -12.28
CA ARG A 18 12.70 -7.58 -12.67
C ARG A 18 11.66 -8.46 -13.38
N ILE A 19 10.41 -8.36 -12.97
CA ILE A 19 9.30 -9.01 -13.66
C ILE A 19 9.13 -8.37 -15.04
N ASP A 20 9.08 -9.21 -16.08
CA ASP A 20 8.82 -8.79 -17.46
C ASP A 20 7.48 -8.07 -17.60
N ASP A 21 7.39 -7.12 -18.53
CA ASP A 21 6.25 -6.21 -18.64
C ASP A 21 4.97 -6.94 -19.06
N ASP A 22 5.07 -7.92 -19.96
CA ASP A 22 3.91 -8.69 -20.42
C ASP A 22 3.41 -9.62 -19.31
N ILE A 23 4.34 -10.23 -18.56
CA ILE A 23 4.02 -11.04 -17.37
C ILE A 23 3.35 -10.16 -16.32
N PHE A 24 3.93 -8.99 -16.01
CA PHE A 24 3.37 -8.08 -15.02
C PHE A 24 1.98 -7.58 -15.43
N ALA A 25 1.78 -7.23 -16.71
CA ALA A 25 0.48 -6.85 -17.23
C ALA A 25 -0.57 -7.97 -17.08
N ALA A 26 -0.17 -9.24 -17.28
CA ALA A 26 -1.04 -10.38 -17.03
C ALA A 26 -1.38 -10.56 -15.53
N MET A 27 -0.37 -10.46 -14.65
CA MET A 27 -0.57 -10.48 -13.19
C MET A 27 -1.51 -9.37 -12.73
N ARG A 28 -1.37 -8.15 -13.27
CA ARG A 28 -2.26 -7.03 -12.95
C ARG A 28 -3.70 -7.31 -13.35
N ARG A 29 -3.94 -7.77 -14.58
CA ARG A 29 -5.30 -8.13 -15.04
C ARG A 29 -5.97 -9.17 -14.14
N GLU A 30 -5.22 -10.19 -13.73
CA GLU A 30 -5.74 -11.21 -12.80
C GLU A 30 -6.01 -10.64 -11.41
N ASN A 31 -5.10 -9.82 -10.89
CA ASN A 31 -5.23 -9.24 -9.57
C ASN A 31 -6.40 -8.25 -9.47
N LEU A 32 -6.58 -7.39 -10.47
CA LEU A 32 -7.68 -6.41 -10.53
C LEU A 32 -9.06 -7.06 -10.65
N ALA A 33 -9.15 -8.28 -11.19
CA ALA A 33 -10.41 -9.01 -11.31
C ALA A 33 -10.88 -9.66 -10.00
N ARG A 34 -10.08 -9.61 -8.92
CA ARG A 34 -10.36 -10.32 -7.65
C ARG A 34 -11.43 -9.65 -6.79
N TRP A 35 -11.74 -8.37 -7.04
CA TRP A 35 -12.79 -7.63 -6.35
C TRP A 35 -13.39 -6.56 -7.28
N PRO A 36 -14.69 -6.24 -7.19
CA PRO A 36 -15.36 -5.32 -8.13
C PRO A 36 -14.66 -3.97 -8.33
N THR A 37 -14.16 -3.35 -7.26
CA THR A 37 -13.49 -2.03 -7.34
C THR A 37 -12.13 -2.08 -8.05
N GLY A 38 -11.57 -3.26 -8.31
CA GLY A 38 -10.37 -3.38 -9.14
C GLY A 38 -10.64 -3.00 -10.60
N ALA A 39 -11.89 -3.07 -11.06
CA ALA A 39 -12.29 -2.56 -12.39
C ALA A 39 -12.25 -1.03 -12.49
N GLU A 40 -12.21 -0.31 -11.36
CA GLU A 40 -12.11 1.15 -11.32
C GLU A 40 -10.66 1.67 -11.41
N VAL A 41 -9.67 0.77 -11.40
CA VAL A 41 -8.25 1.14 -11.46
C VAL A 41 -7.87 1.45 -12.91
N ASP A 42 -7.76 2.74 -13.22
CA ASP A 42 -7.19 3.26 -14.46
C ASP A 42 -5.80 3.86 -14.17
N ILE A 43 -4.76 3.29 -14.79
CA ILE A 43 -3.38 3.71 -14.55
C ILE A 43 -3.01 5.00 -15.28
N ASP A 44 -3.59 5.26 -16.45
CA ASP A 44 -3.31 6.50 -17.21
C ASP A 44 -3.92 7.69 -16.49
N GLU A 45 -5.15 7.52 -16.01
CA GLU A 45 -5.86 8.48 -15.17
C GLU A 45 -5.12 8.73 -13.85
N ALA A 46 -4.72 7.67 -13.15
CA ALA A 46 -3.98 7.79 -11.89
C ALA A 46 -2.64 8.54 -12.08
N VAL A 47 -1.90 8.23 -13.15
CA VAL A 47 -0.63 8.93 -13.48
C VAL A 47 -0.88 10.42 -13.74
N ALA A 48 -1.95 10.76 -14.46
CA ALA A 48 -2.31 12.16 -14.69
C ALA A 48 -2.64 12.88 -13.37
N TYR A 49 -3.40 12.24 -12.48
CA TYR A 49 -3.71 12.77 -11.15
C TYR A 49 -2.43 13.00 -10.32
N HIS A 50 -1.51 12.03 -10.28
CA HIS A 50 -0.23 12.16 -9.57
C HIS A 50 0.65 13.28 -10.13
N ARG A 51 0.69 13.46 -11.45
CA ARG A 51 1.47 14.55 -12.08
C ARG A 51 0.89 15.94 -11.80
N ALA A 52 -0.43 16.05 -11.66
CA ALA A 52 -1.09 17.29 -11.28
C ALA A 52 -0.97 17.60 -9.78
N MET A 53 -0.59 16.60 -8.97
CA MET A 53 -0.44 16.76 -7.52
C MET A 53 0.75 17.69 -7.19
N PRO A 54 0.58 18.66 -6.28
CA PRO A 54 1.67 19.54 -5.89
C PRO A 54 2.75 18.77 -5.10
N ALA A 55 3.99 19.23 -5.21
CA ALA A 55 5.15 18.52 -4.64
C ALA A 55 5.06 18.30 -3.12
N HIS A 56 4.42 19.19 -2.37
CA HIS A 56 4.26 19.04 -0.92
C HIS A 56 3.27 17.94 -0.52
N LYS A 57 2.48 17.40 -1.46
CA LYS A 57 1.65 16.20 -1.27
C LYS A 57 2.32 14.92 -1.77
N ASN A 58 3.50 15.02 -2.39
CA ASN A 58 4.30 13.86 -2.77
C ASN A 58 5.28 13.48 -1.64
N LEU A 59 5.10 12.29 -1.06
CA LEU A 59 5.91 11.84 0.07
C LEU A 59 7.40 11.77 -0.24
N SER A 60 7.79 11.35 -1.45
CA SER A 60 9.20 11.29 -1.86
C SER A 60 9.84 12.68 -1.88
N ALA A 61 9.13 13.70 -2.37
CA ALA A 61 9.61 15.08 -2.36
C ALA A 61 9.72 15.64 -0.93
N VAL A 62 8.71 15.38 -0.08
CA VAL A 62 8.71 15.80 1.33
C VAL A 62 9.86 15.16 2.10
N MET A 63 10.09 13.85 1.92
CA MET A 63 11.21 13.13 2.55
C MET A 63 12.58 13.68 2.13
N ARG A 64 12.80 13.95 0.84
CA ARG A 64 14.06 14.52 0.34
C ARG A 64 14.32 15.92 0.89
N LYS A 65 13.28 16.75 0.96
CA LYS A 65 13.37 18.09 1.54
C LYS A 65 13.73 18.00 3.04
N ALA A 66 13.06 17.13 3.79
CA ALA A 66 13.34 16.94 5.21
C ALA A 66 14.77 16.48 5.46
N ASP A 67 15.28 15.53 4.66
CA ASP A 67 16.67 15.07 4.72
C ASP A 67 17.66 16.21 4.46
N SER A 68 17.44 17.00 3.40
CA SER A 68 18.28 18.17 3.09
C SER A 68 18.27 19.26 4.17
N GLU A 69 17.17 19.36 4.92
CA GLU A 69 16.97 20.33 6.00
C GLU A 69 17.39 19.77 7.38
N GLY A 70 17.79 18.49 7.46
CA GLY A 70 18.07 17.82 8.74
C GLY A 70 16.86 17.71 9.67
N ARG A 71 15.64 17.66 9.11
CA ARG A 71 14.38 17.62 9.86
C ARG A 71 13.86 16.20 10.02
N CYS A 72 13.42 15.88 11.23
CA CYS A 72 12.69 14.64 11.50
C CYS A 72 11.19 14.88 11.25
N LEU A 73 10.59 14.05 10.40
CA LEU A 73 9.16 14.09 10.11
C LEU A 73 8.38 13.25 11.12
N THR A 74 7.22 13.76 11.52
CA THR A 74 6.27 13.07 12.38
C THR A 74 5.21 12.35 11.56
N GLN A 75 4.92 11.10 11.93
CA GLN A 75 3.88 10.32 11.30
C GLN A 75 3.16 9.45 12.34
N PRO A 76 1.87 9.69 12.61
CA PRO A 76 1.06 8.82 13.46
C PRO A 76 0.64 7.52 12.73
N ARG A 77 -0.19 6.71 13.38
CA ARG A 77 -0.97 5.63 12.75
C ARG A 77 -2.45 5.87 13.05
N GLY A 78 -3.33 5.56 12.11
CA GLY A 78 -4.77 5.67 12.33
C GLY A 78 -5.56 5.20 11.12
N GLY A 79 -6.75 4.66 11.38
CA GLY A 79 -7.66 4.16 10.35
C GLY A 79 -9.03 3.84 10.94
N PHE A 80 -10.10 4.19 10.22
CA PHE A 80 -11.48 3.91 10.60
C PHE A 80 -12.23 3.19 9.48
N GLY A 81 -13.27 2.45 9.86
CA GLY A 81 -14.05 1.61 8.98
C GLY A 81 -14.94 2.36 8.00
N THR A 82 -15.41 3.56 8.35
CA THR A 82 -16.25 4.38 7.47
C THR A 82 -15.45 5.50 6.81
N LEU A 83 -15.88 5.93 5.63
CA LEU A 83 -15.27 7.05 4.90
C LEU A 83 -15.32 8.33 5.72
N GLU A 84 -16.46 8.65 6.34
CA GLU A 84 -16.68 9.87 7.09
C GLU A 84 -15.72 9.98 8.28
N LEU A 85 -15.58 8.90 9.07
CA LEU A 85 -14.65 8.85 10.20
C LEU A 85 -13.19 8.92 9.72
N GLN A 86 -12.87 8.29 8.58
CA GLN A 86 -11.52 8.36 8.01
C GLN A 86 -11.19 9.77 7.52
N LEU A 87 -12.14 10.47 6.89
CA LEU A 87 -11.99 11.86 6.48
C LEU A 87 -11.77 12.78 7.69
N GLU A 88 -12.57 12.61 8.74
CA GLU A 88 -12.43 13.37 9.98
C GLU A 88 -11.04 13.16 10.60
N LEU A 89 -10.60 11.91 10.75
CA LEU A 89 -9.27 11.58 11.25
C LEU A 89 -8.16 12.24 10.41
N MET A 90 -8.20 12.06 9.09
CA MET A 90 -7.14 12.59 8.22
C MET A 90 -7.07 14.11 8.26
N ARG A 91 -8.22 14.80 8.26
CA ARG A 91 -8.29 16.26 8.41
C ARG A 91 -7.77 16.72 9.77
N GLN A 92 -8.09 16.00 10.84
CA GLN A 92 -7.60 16.31 12.18
C GLN A 92 -6.07 16.20 12.24
N LEU A 93 -5.51 15.11 11.71
CA LEU A 93 -4.05 14.89 11.67
C LEU A 93 -3.32 15.92 10.80
N ASP A 94 -3.93 16.30 9.68
CA ASP A 94 -3.41 17.30 8.75
C ASP A 94 -3.36 18.70 9.39
N ARG A 95 -4.46 19.15 10.02
CA ARG A 95 -4.62 20.53 10.49
C ARG A 95 -4.10 20.74 11.90
N ASP A 96 -4.65 20.01 12.86
CA ASP A 96 -4.43 20.27 14.28
C ASP A 96 -3.43 19.29 14.91
N GLY A 97 -3.36 18.07 14.38
CA GLY A 97 -2.51 16.99 14.87
C GLY A 97 -1.03 17.15 14.51
N MET A 98 -0.68 18.19 13.73
CA MET A 98 0.68 18.56 13.34
C MET A 98 1.48 17.42 12.67
N ALA A 99 0.83 16.38 12.15
CA ALA A 99 1.53 15.28 11.47
C ALA A 99 2.22 15.81 10.22
N ASP A 100 3.46 15.44 9.91
CA ASP A 100 4.09 15.82 8.62
C ASP A 100 3.65 14.89 7.48
N VAL A 101 3.25 13.65 7.81
CA VAL A 101 2.75 12.64 6.87
C VAL A 101 1.46 12.05 7.43
N VAL A 102 0.40 12.01 6.62
CA VAL A 102 -0.91 11.50 7.06
C VAL A 102 -1.06 10.01 6.71
N PRO A 103 -1.28 9.13 7.69
CA PRO A 103 -1.40 7.69 7.45
C PRO A 103 -2.81 7.28 7.06
N THR A 104 -2.91 6.18 6.32
CA THR A 104 -4.13 5.35 6.27
C THR A 104 -3.79 3.92 6.65
N THR A 105 -4.11 3.54 7.88
CA THR A 105 -3.97 2.16 8.35
C THR A 105 -5.12 1.31 7.84
N THR A 106 -4.85 0.24 7.09
CA THR A 106 -5.94 -0.61 6.58
C THR A 106 -6.46 -1.57 7.64
N ASP A 107 -7.71 -2.00 7.56
CA ASP A 107 -8.28 -2.95 8.53
C ASP A 107 -7.69 -4.36 8.37
N SER A 108 -7.81 -5.18 9.42
CA SER A 108 -7.26 -6.54 9.45
C SER A 108 -7.93 -7.53 8.50
N TYR A 109 -9.19 -7.31 8.10
CA TYR A 109 -9.81 -8.15 7.06
C TYR A 109 -9.21 -7.83 5.69
N THR A 110 -9.04 -6.55 5.34
CA THR A 110 -8.32 -6.17 4.11
C THR A 110 -6.88 -6.72 4.10
N ARG A 111 -6.18 -6.71 5.24
CA ARG A 111 -4.83 -7.28 5.37
C ARG A 111 -4.75 -8.78 5.07
N ASN A 112 -5.86 -9.49 5.18
CA ASN A 112 -5.96 -10.93 4.94
C ASN A 112 -6.85 -11.24 3.74
N GLU A 113 -7.14 -10.24 2.89
CA GLU A 113 -7.96 -10.37 1.69
C GLU A 113 -9.38 -10.92 1.97
N GLN A 114 -9.91 -10.68 3.17
CA GLN A 114 -11.25 -11.06 3.61
C GLN A 114 -12.25 -9.91 3.33
N TRP A 115 -12.30 -9.43 2.09
CA TRP A 115 -13.04 -8.20 1.73
C TRP A 115 -14.55 -8.29 1.97
N GLU A 116 -15.13 -9.48 1.90
CA GLU A 116 -16.52 -9.72 2.29
C GLU A 116 -16.79 -9.35 3.77
N LYS A 117 -15.88 -9.73 4.68
CA LYS A 117 -15.99 -9.36 6.10
C LYS A 117 -15.70 -7.89 6.34
N ALA A 118 -14.78 -7.30 5.58
CA ALA A 118 -14.57 -5.86 5.59
C ALA A 118 -15.84 -5.11 5.18
N ARG A 119 -16.57 -5.59 4.16
CA ARG A 119 -17.87 -5.02 3.74
C ARG A 119 -18.90 -5.09 4.86
N THR A 120 -19.07 -6.24 5.49
CA THR A 120 -19.95 -6.37 6.67
C THR A 120 -19.53 -5.40 7.78
N GLY A 121 -18.23 -5.26 8.05
CA GLY A 121 -17.74 -4.33 9.06
C GLY A 121 -17.98 -2.86 8.74
N ILE A 122 -18.01 -2.46 7.46
CA ILE A 122 -18.43 -1.13 7.03
C ILE A 122 -19.90 -0.91 7.40
N GLU A 123 -20.78 -1.82 6.98
CA GLU A 123 -22.22 -1.74 7.23
C GLU A 123 -22.55 -1.69 8.74
N GLU A 124 -21.84 -2.49 9.54
CA GLU A 124 -21.96 -2.46 11.00
C GLU A 124 -21.45 -1.16 11.61
N SER A 125 -20.38 -0.59 11.07
CA SER A 125 -19.83 0.69 11.54
C SER A 125 -20.80 1.84 11.27
N GLU A 126 -21.40 1.86 10.08
CA GLU A 126 -22.42 2.85 9.69
C GLU A 126 -23.66 2.75 10.60
N LYS A 127 -24.16 1.53 10.83
CA LYS A 127 -25.31 1.30 11.73
C LYS A 127 -25.01 1.70 13.17
N ALA A 128 -23.79 1.46 13.65
CA ALA A 128 -23.41 1.72 15.04
C ALA A 128 -22.99 3.18 15.30
N GLY A 129 -22.75 3.99 14.26
CA GLY A 129 -22.22 5.34 14.38
C GLY A 129 -20.79 5.41 14.95
N ARG A 130 -20.06 4.28 14.91
CA ARG A 130 -18.65 4.17 15.35
C ARG A 130 -17.96 3.06 14.58
N SER A 131 -16.63 3.14 14.45
CA SER A 131 -15.89 2.10 13.73
C SER A 131 -15.91 0.75 14.44
N MET A 132 -16.35 -0.27 13.72
CA MET A 132 -16.26 -1.69 14.09
C MET A 132 -15.03 -2.38 13.46
N LEU A 133 -14.38 -1.70 12.51
CA LEU A 133 -13.10 -2.10 11.93
C LEU A 133 -11.94 -1.39 12.65
N ASN A 134 -10.77 -2.02 12.64
CA ASN A 134 -9.52 -1.48 13.20
C ASN A 134 -8.68 -0.71 12.16
N GLY A 135 -9.28 -0.31 11.05
CA GLY A 135 -8.63 0.40 9.96
C GLY A 135 -9.57 0.66 8.79
N PHE A 136 -9.02 1.26 7.74
CA PHE A 136 -9.74 1.63 6.53
C PHE A 136 -9.80 0.47 5.52
N PRO A 137 -11.00 0.05 5.07
CA PRO A 137 -11.18 -1.02 4.11
C PRO A 137 -10.95 -0.53 2.68
N MET A 138 -9.68 -0.25 2.37
CA MET A 138 -9.22 0.39 1.14
C MET A 138 -9.77 -0.28 -0.13
N VAL A 139 -9.69 -1.62 -0.20
CA VAL A 139 -10.14 -2.36 -1.38
C VAL A 139 -11.65 -2.25 -1.55
N ASN A 140 -12.42 -2.32 -0.46
CA ASN A 140 -13.87 -2.23 -0.52
C ASN A 140 -14.37 -0.87 -1.01
N TYR A 141 -13.69 0.22 -0.60
CA TYR A 141 -14.04 1.57 -1.04
C TYR A 141 -13.60 1.86 -2.48
N GLY A 142 -12.52 1.25 -2.94
CA GLY A 142 -12.02 1.48 -4.31
C GLY A 142 -11.32 2.82 -4.49
N PRO A 143 -10.68 3.03 -5.66
CA PRO A 143 -9.80 4.16 -5.89
C PRO A 143 -10.58 5.49 -5.95
N GLY A 144 -11.78 5.50 -6.53
CA GLY A 144 -12.59 6.71 -6.65
C GLY A 144 -13.04 7.26 -5.30
N VAL A 145 -13.50 6.39 -4.39
CA VAL A 145 -13.90 6.82 -3.04
C VAL A 145 -12.69 7.16 -2.19
N ALA A 146 -11.63 6.33 -2.23
CA ALA A 146 -10.40 6.59 -1.49
C ALA A 146 -9.72 7.90 -1.92
N ARG A 147 -9.89 8.36 -3.17
CA ARG A 147 -9.36 9.66 -3.63
C ARG A 147 -9.91 10.85 -2.85
N LYS A 148 -11.16 10.77 -2.37
CA LYS A 148 -11.73 11.81 -1.50
C LYS A 148 -10.90 12.04 -0.25
N LEU A 149 -10.20 11.01 0.25
CA LEU A 149 -9.25 11.16 1.36
C LEU A 149 -8.09 12.06 0.98
N ILE A 150 -7.50 11.83 -0.20
CA ILE A 150 -6.36 12.60 -0.71
C ILE A 150 -6.75 14.05 -0.96
N ASP A 151 -7.91 14.29 -1.56
CA ASP A 151 -8.42 15.64 -1.85
C ASP A 151 -8.78 16.43 -0.58
N SER A 152 -8.98 15.74 0.55
CA SER A 152 -9.44 16.36 1.79
C SER A 152 -8.36 16.99 2.67
N ILE A 153 -7.08 16.75 2.35
CA ILE A 153 -5.91 17.17 3.13
C ILE A 153 -4.81 17.77 2.25
N ASP A 154 -3.87 18.49 2.86
CA ASP A 154 -2.78 19.17 2.14
C ASP A 154 -1.40 18.49 2.30
N LYS A 155 -1.31 17.42 3.09
CA LYS A 155 -0.06 16.70 3.38
C LYS A 155 0.09 15.40 2.59
N PRO A 156 1.32 14.86 2.45
CA PRO A 156 1.54 13.60 1.76
C PRO A 156 0.94 12.44 2.55
N THR A 157 0.49 11.42 1.83
CA THR A 157 -0.18 10.25 2.40
C THR A 157 0.59 8.96 2.17
N ILE A 158 0.41 8.03 3.10
CA ILE A 158 1.00 6.69 3.00
C ILE A 158 0.03 5.62 3.47
N VAL A 159 -0.07 4.55 2.69
CA VAL A 159 -0.80 3.35 3.09
C VAL A 159 0.03 2.56 4.10
N LEU A 160 -0.55 2.32 5.27
CA LEU A 160 0.00 1.47 6.32
C LEU A 160 -0.79 0.18 6.40
N SER A 161 -0.50 -0.76 5.50
CA SER A 161 -1.36 -1.93 5.38
C SER A 161 -1.14 -2.96 6.48
N GLY A 162 0.10 -3.38 6.75
CA GLY A 162 0.33 -4.54 7.63
C GLY A 162 -0.09 -5.87 6.99
N THR A 163 -0.08 -5.94 5.66
CA THR A 163 -0.50 -7.12 4.87
C THR A 163 0.70 -7.87 4.31
N SER A 164 0.62 -9.20 4.20
CA SER A 164 1.57 -9.95 3.36
C SER A 164 1.10 -10.11 1.91
N MET A 165 -0.05 -9.55 1.58
CA MET A 165 -0.75 -9.67 0.29
C MET A 165 -1.13 -8.26 -0.19
N PRO A 166 -0.18 -7.43 -0.65
CA PRO A 166 -0.43 -6.02 -0.91
C PRO A 166 -1.05 -5.76 -2.28
N LYS A 167 -1.09 -6.75 -3.18
CA LYS A 167 -1.31 -6.58 -4.62
C LYS A 167 -2.53 -5.72 -4.96
N LEU A 168 -3.72 -6.06 -4.47
CA LEU A 168 -4.91 -5.28 -4.80
C LEU A 168 -4.99 -3.97 -4.01
N THR A 169 -4.54 -3.97 -2.75
CA THR A 169 -4.53 -2.76 -1.92
C THR A 169 -3.58 -1.70 -2.45
N CYS A 170 -2.44 -2.05 -3.04
CA CYS A 170 -1.51 -1.08 -3.63
C CYS A 170 -2.02 -0.54 -4.97
N GLU A 171 -2.68 -1.36 -5.80
CA GLU A 171 -3.36 -0.88 -7.01
C GLU A 171 -4.39 0.20 -6.68
N VAL A 172 -5.29 -0.11 -5.73
CA VAL A 172 -6.33 0.82 -5.29
C VAL A 172 -5.72 2.06 -4.63
N GLY A 173 -4.75 1.88 -3.72
CA GLY A 173 -4.11 2.98 -3.02
C GLY A 173 -3.35 3.93 -3.95
N PHE A 174 -2.52 3.42 -4.86
CA PHE A 174 -1.81 4.27 -5.81
C PHE A 174 -2.76 4.92 -6.80
N ALA A 175 -3.77 4.21 -7.30
CA ALA A 175 -4.78 4.81 -8.17
C ALA A 175 -5.60 5.91 -7.48
N ALA A 176 -5.87 5.78 -6.17
CA ALA A 176 -6.52 6.81 -5.38
C ALA A 176 -5.67 8.08 -5.21
N GLY A 177 -4.35 8.00 -5.37
CA GLY A 177 -3.43 9.12 -5.18
C GLY A 177 -2.51 9.01 -3.97
N PHE A 178 -2.45 7.88 -3.27
CA PHE A 178 -1.46 7.70 -2.20
C PHE A 178 -0.05 7.72 -2.78
N THR A 179 0.84 8.54 -2.21
CA THR A 179 2.21 8.73 -2.71
C THR A 179 3.25 7.89 -1.95
N GLY A 180 2.79 7.01 -1.06
CA GLY A 180 3.65 6.00 -0.47
C GLY A 180 2.90 4.76 0.02
N TYR A 181 3.67 3.69 0.20
CA TYR A 181 3.18 2.43 0.75
C TYR A 181 4.21 1.85 1.73
N LEU A 182 3.78 1.41 2.91
CA LEU A 182 4.60 0.69 3.87
C LEU A 182 4.41 -0.82 3.71
N GLY A 183 5.52 -1.57 3.63
CA GLY A 183 5.47 -3.03 3.70
C GLY A 183 6.76 -3.72 3.27
N SER A 184 6.83 -5.02 3.57
CA SER A 184 7.99 -5.88 3.36
C SER A 184 7.55 -7.31 3.07
N GLY A 185 8.21 -7.96 2.12
CA GLY A 185 7.98 -9.37 1.79
C GLY A 185 8.54 -10.35 2.83
N LEU A 186 9.38 -9.84 3.75
CA LEU A 186 9.99 -10.62 4.82
C LEU A 186 9.33 -10.35 6.17
N ALA A 187 9.36 -9.10 6.63
CA ALA A 187 8.92 -8.70 7.95
C ALA A 187 7.41 -8.92 8.14
N TYR A 188 6.59 -8.58 7.14
CA TYR A 188 5.15 -8.80 7.27
C TYR A 188 4.76 -10.26 7.13
N THR A 189 5.46 -11.00 6.27
CA THR A 189 5.21 -12.45 6.11
C THR A 189 5.54 -13.20 7.40
N THR A 190 6.68 -12.93 8.00
CA THR A 190 7.07 -13.55 9.28
C THR A 190 6.24 -13.09 10.48
N SER A 191 5.78 -11.83 10.50
CA SER A 191 5.13 -11.25 11.67
C SER A 191 3.60 -11.34 11.67
N TYR A 192 2.96 -11.41 10.49
CA TYR A 192 1.50 -11.32 10.36
C TYR A 192 0.85 -12.55 9.72
N THR A 193 1.62 -13.56 9.31
CA THR A 193 1.05 -14.79 8.72
C THR A 193 1.63 -16.04 9.35
N LYS A 194 0.82 -17.12 9.33
CA LYS A 194 1.24 -18.44 9.83
C LYS A 194 1.68 -19.39 8.73
N ASN A 195 1.01 -19.32 7.57
CA ASN A 195 1.09 -20.35 6.53
C ASN A 195 1.64 -19.83 5.20
N LEU A 196 1.85 -18.51 5.06
CA LEU A 196 2.40 -17.96 3.83
C LEU A 196 3.92 -18.20 3.82
N SER A 197 4.43 -18.75 2.72
CA SER A 197 5.86 -18.94 2.57
C SER A 197 6.58 -17.60 2.40
N ILE A 198 7.86 -17.54 2.79
CA ILE A 198 8.70 -16.36 2.54
C ILE A 198 8.82 -16.08 1.03
N GLU A 199 8.88 -17.12 0.20
CA GLU A 199 8.86 -16.99 -1.25
C GLU A 199 7.61 -16.24 -1.72
N ASP A 200 6.43 -16.66 -1.30
CA ASP A 200 5.18 -16.02 -1.70
C ASP A 200 5.08 -14.59 -1.15
N GLY A 201 5.58 -14.35 0.07
CA GLY A 201 5.70 -13.01 0.65
C GLY A 201 6.55 -12.07 -0.21
N ILE A 202 7.75 -12.53 -0.61
CA ILE A 202 8.63 -11.77 -1.51
C ILE A 202 7.95 -11.54 -2.87
N ARG A 203 7.36 -12.57 -3.49
CA ARG A 203 6.66 -12.43 -4.77
C ARG A 203 5.50 -11.43 -4.72
N ASN A 204 4.77 -11.43 -3.60
CA ASN A 204 3.70 -10.48 -3.36
C ASN A 204 4.19 -9.04 -3.30
N TYR A 205 5.38 -8.82 -2.75
CA TYR A 205 6.01 -7.49 -2.71
C TYR A 205 6.73 -7.11 -3.99
N GLN A 206 7.30 -8.06 -4.74
CA GLN A 206 7.81 -7.79 -6.09
C GLN A 206 6.72 -7.25 -7.02
N TYR A 207 5.47 -7.73 -6.89
CA TYR A 207 4.34 -7.12 -7.61
C TYR A 207 4.16 -5.65 -7.23
N LEU A 208 4.17 -5.33 -5.94
CA LEU A 208 4.01 -3.95 -5.44
C LEU A 208 5.15 -3.07 -5.95
N ASP A 209 6.38 -3.53 -5.82
CA ASP A 209 7.57 -2.76 -6.20
C ASP A 209 7.62 -2.59 -7.73
N ARG A 210 7.25 -3.61 -8.51
CA ARG A 210 7.08 -3.50 -9.97
C ARG A 210 5.97 -2.51 -10.35
N LEU A 211 4.87 -2.45 -9.58
CA LEU A 211 3.83 -1.44 -9.77
C LEU A 211 4.38 -0.04 -9.53
N ALA A 212 5.13 0.17 -8.46
CA ALA A 212 5.77 1.46 -8.17
C ALA A 212 6.75 1.86 -9.29
N ALA A 213 7.54 0.91 -9.80
CA ALA A 213 8.41 1.12 -10.95
C ALA A 213 7.62 1.50 -12.23
N LEU A 214 6.45 0.90 -12.46
CA LEU A 214 5.58 1.26 -13.60
C LEU A 214 5.09 2.72 -13.52
N TYR A 215 4.79 3.22 -12.31
CA TYR A 215 4.51 4.65 -12.11
C TYR A 215 5.78 5.51 -12.33
N GLN A 216 6.93 5.05 -11.86
CA GLN A 216 8.22 5.75 -12.03
C GLN A 216 8.64 5.86 -13.51
N GLU A 217 8.46 4.80 -14.30
CA GLU A 217 8.64 4.76 -15.76
C GLU A 217 7.77 5.83 -16.47
N ARG A 218 6.67 6.22 -15.83
CA ARG A 218 5.75 7.28 -16.26
C ARG A 218 5.95 8.59 -15.51
N GLY A 219 7.10 8.79 -14.87
CA GLY A 219 7.48 10.05 -14.21
C GLY A 219 6.77 10.32 -12.89
N VAL A 220 6.17 9.31 -12.25
CA VAL A 220 5.52 9.42 -10.94
C VAL A 220 6.36 8.67 -9.91
N THR A 221 7.02 9.41 -9.01
CA THR A 221 7.83 8.80 -7.94
C THR A 221 6.97 8.49 -6.72
N LEU A 222 6.80 7.20 -6.44
CA LEU A 222 6.08 6.68 -5.27
C LEU A 222 7.05 6.20 -4.18
N HIS A 223 6.77 6.53 -2.94
CA HIS A 223 7.60 6.17 -1.81
C HIS A 223 7.36 4.73 -1.35
N ARG A 224 8.42 3.95 -1.22
CA ARG A 224 8.40 2.62 -0.62
C ARG A 224 9.13 2.65 0.71
N ARG A 225 8.46 2.13 1.75
CA ARG A 225 9.03 2.02 3.10
C ARG A 225 8.93 0.60 3.62
N GLN A 226 9.99 0.14 4.28
CA GLN A 226 10.08 -1.17 4.91
C GLN A 226 9.81 -1.05 6.42
N PRO A 227 8.99 -1.92 7.00
CA PRO A 227 8.76 -2.02 8.45
C PRO A 227 9.92 -2.76 9.15
N GLY A 228 11.00 -2.05 9.46
CA GLY A 228 12.17 -2.63 10.16
C GLY A 228 11.91 -3.11 11.59
N PHE A 229 10.70 -2.93 12.13
CA PHE A 229 10.35 -3.37 13.48
C PHE A 229 9.98 -4.86 13.58
N LEU A 230 9.72 -5.56 12.46
CA LEU A 230 9.25 -6.96 12.44
C LEU A 230 8.12 -7.23 13.45
N THR A 231 8.36 -8.10 14.44
CA THR A 231 7.40 -8.44 15.50
C THR A 231 7.30 -7.39 16.59
N GLY A 232 8.25 -6.45 16.64
CA GLY A 232 8.37 -5.44 17.70
C GLY A 232 8.92 -5.98 19.03
N THR A 233 9.35 -7.25 19.09
CA THR A 233 9.70 -7.92 20.34
C THR A 233 11.12 -8.45 20.31
N ASN A 234 12.04 -7.75 20.98
CA ASN A 234 13.45 -8.15 21.17
C ASN A 234 14.20 -8.56 19.90
N ILE A 235 13.95 -7.84 18.80
CA ILE A 235 14.65 -8.07 17.53
C ILE A 235 16.07 -7.50 17.62
N PRO A 236 17.12 -8.31 17.45
CA PRO A 236 18.49 -7.78 17.38
C PRO A 236 18.61 -6.78 16.22
N PRO A 237 19.27 -5.62 16.42
CA PRO A 237 19.37 -4.59 15.38
C PRO A 237 19.92 -5.11 14.05
N CYS A 238 20.87 -6.05 14.08
CA CYS A 238 21.41 -6.65 12.85
C CYS A 238 20.36 -7.41 12.03
N ILE A 239 19.39 -8.07 12.68
CA ILE A 239 18.28 -8.76 12.01
C ILE A 239 17.33 -7.75 11.37
N ALA A 240 16.97 -6.69 12.10
CA ALA A 240 16.15 -5.62 11.55
C ALA A 240 16.81 -4.95 10.32
N ILE A 241 18.10 -4.62 10.43
CA ILE A 241 18.87 -3.97 9.38
C ILE A 241 19.00 -4.87 8.14
N ILE A 242 19.36 -6.14 8.31
CA ILE A 242 19.53 -7.04 7.15
C ILE A 242 18.20 -7.27 6.43
N THR A 243 17.08 -7.37 7.15
CA THR A 243 15.74 -7.43 6.53
C THR A 243 15.47 -6.19 5.67
N CYS A 244 15.74 -4.98 6.19
CA CYS A 244 15.58 -3.75 5.43
C CYS A 244 16.47 -3.69 4.18
N ILE A 245 17.75 -4.10 4.29
CA ILE A 245 18.68 -4.13 3.15
C ILE A 245 18.16 -5.09 2.06
N VAL A 246 17.73 -6.30 2.44
CA VAL A 246 17.24 -7.29 1.49
C VAL A 246 15.96 -6.79 0.79
N ASP A 247 14.98 -6.27 1.52
CA ASP A 247 13.77 -5.70 0.92
C ASP A 247 14.08 -4.50 0.00
N ALA A 248 15.04 -3.64 0.36
CA ALA A 248 15.44 -2.52 -0.47
C ALA A 248 16.08 -2.97 -1.80
N LEU A 249 16.95 -3.98 -1.75
CA LEU A 249 17.56 -4.57 -2.94
C LEU A 249 16.53 -5.28 -3.83
N LEU A 250 15.59 -6.02 -3.23
CA LEU A 250 14.51 -6.69 -3.95
C LEU A 250 13.58 -5.68 -4.64
N ALA A 251 13.24 -4.58 -3.96
CA ALA A 251 12.44 -3.51 -4.53
C ALA A 251 13.18 -2.83 -5.70
N ALA A 252 14.43 -2.42 -5.50
CA ALA A 252 15.26 -1.82 -6.55
C ALA A 252 15.49 -2.74 -7.75
N GLY A 253 15.49 -4.07 -7.53
CA GLY A 253 15.54 -5.05 -8.61
C GLY A 253 14.31 -5.05 -9.51
N GLN A 254 13.18 -4.46 -9.08
CA GLN A 254 11.97 -4.29 -9.90
C GLN A 254 11.90 -2.95 -10.64
N GLY A 255 12.82 -2.03 -10.35
CA GLY A 255 12.87 -0.65 -10.87
C GLY A 255 12.74 0.40 -9.77
#